data_AF-A0A2N2M6H0-F1
#
_entry.id   AF-A0A2N2M6H0-F1
#
_cell.length_a   1.000
_cell.length_b   1.000
_cell.length_c   1.000
_cell.angle_alpha   90.00
_cell.angle_beta   90.00
_cell.angle_gamma   90.00
#
_symmetry.space_group_name_H-M   'P 1'
#
loop_
_entity.id
_entity.type
_entity.pdbx_description
1 polymer ?
#
loop_
_entity_poly.entity_id
_entity_poly.type
_entity_poly.pdbx_seq_one_letter_code
_entity_poly.pdbx_strand_id
1 'polypeptide(L)'
;KGTLLPDGWKLPESMQDETGVIFCSAFPGLNRMAEEAGRFYEAKSLQRQLSEVMAMEDLLLALNPTGQTHFQNEIIRRKTELELKLDEVNYHFDRRFIFRVLSMGHSQFAEYIGARGPNTSVNAACATTTQGINIAEDWIRTGRCRRVIVIAGDDVSDNNLASWIGTSLFASGAATTEGNLRLAALPFDKRRNGLIMGMGAAALIIESQDGAEERGIRPICEIVASQFSNSAFHGTRLDVAHVAGLMETLVATAEKRFGLERNAIAAKTVFISHETYTPARGGSASAEIFALRHTFKDNANKVIIANTKGYTGHTMGVGVEDVLAVKALETGKVPPIAHINEGFEPDPDLGDLLLSQGGDYNPEFALRLGAGFGSQIAMVLYRKITGTGERINQNVYRNWLKANSGYAQADLEVEKRTLRVKSQGIPVNEPIKSTWQFGLLPGRWAVNAELSNNKYSESMTVTIPEHQR
;
A
#
# COMPACT_ATOMS: atom_id res chain seq x y z
N LYS A 1 -36.13 16.76 -2.72
CA LYS A 1 -35.47 17.95 -2.12
C LYS A 1 -34.09 17.50 -1.65
N GLY A 2 -33.06 18.00 -2.30
CA GLY A 2 -31.67 17.60 -2.13
C GLY A 2 -30.92 18.05 -3.37
N THR A 3 -30.58 19.33 -3.41
CA THR A 3 -29.71 19.90 -4.45
C THR A 3 -28.37 19.19 -4.38
N LEU A 4 -27.82 18.82 -5.54
CA LEU A 4 -26.42 18.39 -5.64
C LEU A 4 -25.55 19.38 -4.85
N LEU A 5 -24.64 18.89 -4.01
CA LEU A 5 -23.52 19.70 -3.53
C LEU A 5 -22.66 20.00 -4.76
N PRO A 6 -22.57 21.25 -5.23
CA PRO A 6 -21.88 21.57 -6.49
C PRO A 6 -20.42 21.10 -6.50
N ASP A 7 -19.81 21.07 -5.31
CA ASP A 7 -18.41 20.73 -5.08
C ASP A 7 -18.19 19.37 -4.39
N GLY A 8 -19.25 18.60 -4.11
CA GLY A 8 -19.10 17.36 -3.34
C GLY A 8 -18.56 17.59 -1.92
N TRP A 9 -17.94 16.55 -1.35
CA TRP A 9 -17.42 16.54 0.03
C TRP A 9 -15.90 16.67 0.00
N LYS A 10 -15.40 17.89 0.13
CA LYS A 10 -13.97 18.21 0.05
C LYS A 10 -13.36 18.41 1.44
N LEU A 11 -12.03 18.38 1.51
CA LEU A 11 -11.28 18.87 2.66
C LEU A 11 -11.58 20.36 2.89
N PRO A 12 -11.44 20.86 4.13
CA PRO A 12 -11.47 22.29 4.38
C PRO A 12 -10.43 23.02 3.52
N GLU A 13 -10.75 24.23 3.06
CA GLU A 13 -9.86 25.04 2.20
C GLU A 13 -8.46 25.18 2.82
N SER A 14 -8.38 25.31 4.14
CA SER A 14 -7.12 25.37 4.90
C SER A 14 -6.18 24.17 4.74
N MET A 15 -6.69 23.03 4.25
CA MET A 15 -5.92 21.79 4.10
C MET A 15 -5.69 21.40 2.63
N GLN A 16 -6.37 22.05 1.68
CA GLN A 16 -6.40 21.60 0.29
C GLN A 16 -5.02 21.72 -0.37
N ASP A 17 -4.37 22.89 -0.24
CA ASP A 17 -3.06 23.15 -0.88
C ASP A 17 -1.88 22.46 -0.19
N GLU A 18 -2.03 22.10 1.08
CA GLU A 18 -1.00 21.44 1.88
C GLU A 18 -1.16 19.91 1.99
N THR A 19 -2.17 19.34 1.32
CA THR A 19 -2.39 17.88 1.25
C THR A 19 -1.96 17.33 -0.11
N GLY A 20 -0.95 16.47 -0.10
CA GLY A 20 -0.56 15.63 -1.23
C GLY A 20 -1.23 14.24 -1.21
N VAL A 21 -1.16 13.56 -2.36
CA VAL A 21 -1.70 12.21 -2.54
C VAL A 21 -0.67 11.33 -3.27
N ILE A 22 -0.47 10.12 -2.76
CA ILE A 22 0.37 9.10 -3.39
C ILE A 22 -0.48 7.85 -3.60
N PHE A 23 -0.63 7.41 -4.85
CA PHE A 23 -1.24 6.12 -5.17
C PHE A 23 -0.19 5.04 -5.43
N CYS A 24 -0.31 3.92 -4.73
CA CYS A 24 0.64 2.84 -4.68
C CYS A 24 0.02 1.58 -5.30
N SER A 25 0.54 1.15 -6.45
CA SER A 25 0.06 -0.06 -7.13
C SER A 25 1.19 -0.67 -7.95
N ALA A 26 1.35 -2.00 -7.86
CA ALA A 26 2.29 -2.73 -8.68
C ALA A 26 1.73 -2.99 -10.09
N PHE A 27 0.40 -3.08 -10.23
CA PHE A 27 -0.27 -3.44 -11.48
C PHE A 27 -1.40 -2.45 -11.87
N PRO A 28 -1.13 -1.13 -11.95
CA PRO A 28 -2.17 -0.15 -12.22
C PRO A 28 -2.70 -0.29 -13.66
N GLY A 29 -4.02 -0.27 -13.82
CA GLY A 29 -4.68 -0.23 -15.13
C GLY A 29 -4.65 -1.53 -15.95
N LEU A 30 -3.85 -2.53 -15.56
CA LEU A 30 -3.70 -3.78 -16.33
C LEU A 30 -5.01 -4.57 -16.44
N ASN A 31 -5.84 -4.57 -15.38
CA ASN A 31 -7.12 -5.27 -15.42
C ASN A 31 -8.01 -4.72 -16.55
N ARG A 32 -8.08 -3.39 -16.69
CA ARG A 32 -8.85 -2.73 -17.75
C ARG A 32 -8.27 -2.95 -19.14
N MET A 33 -6.94 -3.04 -19.24
CA MET A 33 -6.27 -3.38 -20.49
C MET A 33 -6.60 -4.81 -20.92
N ALA A 34 -6.49 -5.78 -20.00
CA ALA A 34 -6.79 -7.19 -20.26
C ALA A 34 -8.26 -7.41 -20.63
N GLU A 35 -9.19 -6.74 -19.92
CA GLU A 35 -10.63 -6.75 -20.22
C GLU A 35 -10.92 -6.25 -21.66
N GLU A 36 -10.36 -5.10 -22.04
CA GLU A 36 -10.58 -4.53 -23.38
C GLU A 36 -9.96 -5.41 -24.47
N ALA A 37 -8.75 -5.93 -24.25
CA ALA A 37 -8.08 -6.84 -25.17
C ALA A 37 -8.89 -8.14 -25.34
N GLY A 38 -9.41 -8.70 -24.25
CA GLY A 38 -10.26 -9.90 -24.27
C GLY A 38 -11.49 -9.70 -25.16
N ARG A 39 -12.24 -8.61 -24.94
CA ARG A 39 -13.42 -8.28 -25.75
C ARG A 39 -13.07 -8.05 -27.23
N PHE A 40 -11.95 -7.38 -27.51
CA PHE A 40 -11.49 -7.15 -28.87
C PHE A 40 -11.18 -8.46 -29.61
N TYR A 41 -10.41 -9.36 -28.97
CA TYR A 41 -10.02 -10.63 -29.60
C TYR A 41 -11.18 -11.62 -29.70
N GLU A 42 -12.11 -11.62 -28.75
CA GLU A 42 -13.35 -12.40 -28.83
C GLU A 42 -14.17 -11.99 -30.05
N ALA A 43 -14.43 -10.68 -30.21
CA ALA A 43 -15.16 -10.16 -31.38
C ALA A 43 -14.46 -10.47 -32.70
N LYS A 44 -13.13 -10.31 -32.77
CA LYS A 44 -12.35 -10.65 -33.98
C LYS A 44 -12.38 -12.14 -34.30
N SER A 45 -12.32 -12.99 -33.29
CA SER A 45 -12.41 -14.44 -33.46
C SER A 45 -13.78 -14.85 -34.01
N LEU A 46 -14.87 -14.33 -33.44
CA LEU A 46 -16.23 -14.58 -33.90
C LEU A 46 -16.44 -14.08 -35.34
N GLN A 47 -15.98 -12.86 -35.68
CA GLN A 47 -16.04 -12.32 -37.04
C GLN A 47 -15.31 -13.20 -38.05
N ARG A 48 -14.12 -13.70 -37.70
CA ARG A 48 -13.35 -14.60 -38.56
C ARG A 48 -14.08 -15.94 -38.76
N GLN A 49 -14.55 -16.56 -37.68
CA GLN A 49 -15.32 -17.81 -37.75
C GLN A 49 -16.59 -17.64 -38.60
N LEU A 50 -17.31 -16.53 -38.44
CA LEU A 50 -18.51 -16.25 -39.23
C LEU A 50 -18.16 -16.09 -40.71
N SER A 51 -17.08 -15.37 -41.03
CA SER A 51 -16.62 -15.20 -42.42
C SER A 51 -16.23 -16.54 -43.06
N GLU A 52 -15.58 -17.43 -42.31
CA GLU A 52 -15.23 -18.79 -42.77
C GLU A 52 -16.48 -19.64 -43.03
N VAL A 53 -17.45 -19.61 -42.12
CA VAL A 53 -18.72 -20.34 -42.25
C VAL A 53 -19.55 -19.81 -43.44
N MET A 54 -19.61 -18.49 -43.63
CA MET A 54 -20.27 -17.88 -44.79
C MET A 54 -19.60 -18.28 -46.11
N ALA A 55 -18.26 -18.30 -46.17
CA ALA A 55 -17.54 -18.77 -47.35
C ALA A 55 -17.82 -20.25 -47.68
N MET A 56 -17.98 -21.09 -46.64
CA MET A 56 -18.39 -22.49 -46.82
C MET A 56 -19.84 -22.62 -47.31
N GLU A 57 -20.75 -21.79 -46.79
CA GLU A 57 -22.15 -21.72 -47.23
C GLU A 57 -22.23 -21.33 -48.72
N ASP A 58 -21.48 -20.30 -49.14
CA ASP A 58 -21.43 -19.85 -50.53
C ASP A 58 -20.90 -20.94 -51.47
N LEU A 59 -19.85 -21.67 -51.06
CA LEU A 59 -19.31 -22.78 -51.83
C LEU A 59 -20.32 -23.93 -51.97
N LEU A 60 -21.03 -24.26 -50.89
CA LEU A 60 -22.08 -25.30 -50.91
C LEU A 60 -23.23 -24.92 -51.83
N LEU A 61 -23.68 -23.67 -51.78
CA LEU A 61 -24.74 -23.15 -52.66
C LEU A 61 -24.30 -23.19 -54.13
N ALA A 62 -23.03 -22.92 -54.43
CA ALA A 62 -22.47 -23.03 -55.77
C ALA A 62 -22.39 -24.49 -56.28
N LEU A 63 -22.11 -25.46 -55.39
CA LEU A 63 -21.97 -26.88 -55.75
C LEU A 63 -23.31 -27.63 -55.81
N ASN A 64 -24.28 -27.30 -54.96
CA ASN A 64 -25.58 -27.97 -54.92
C ASN A 64 -26.72 -26.99 -54.59
N PRO A 65 -27.21 -26.23 -55.58
CA PRO A 65 -28.16 -25.14 -55.38
C PRO A 65 -29.54 -25.58 -54.86
N THR A 66 -29.91 -26.85 -55.07
CA THR A 66 -31.27 -27.37 -54.83
C THR A 66 -31.34 -28.45 -53.75
N GLY A 67 -30.21 -28.95 -53.25
CA GLY A 67 -30.18 -30.09 -52.33
C GLY A 67 -30.04 -29.68 -50.88
N GLN A 68 -31.14 -29.67 -50.12
CA GLN A 68 -31.10 -29.55 -48.65
C GLN A 68 -30.42 -30.78 -48.04
N THR A 69 -29.17 -30.62 -47.60
CA THR A 69 -28.43 -31.67 -46.91
C THR A 69 -28.36 -31.39 -45.41
N HIS A 70 -28.18 -32.45 -44.61
CA HIS A 70 -27.90 -32.30 -43.18
C HIS A 70 -26.70 -31.38 -42.91
N PHE A 71 -25.68 -31.43 -43.78
CA PHE A 71 -24.50 -30.58 -43.70
C PHE A 71 -24.83 -29.09 -43.91
N GLN A 72 -25.68 -28.74 -44.88
CA GLN A 72 -26.15 -27.36 -45.06
C GLN A 72 -26.90 -26.83 -43.83
N ASN A 73 -27.78 -27.65 -43.24
CA ASN A 73 -28.50 -27.26 -42.03
C ASN A 73 -27.55 -26.99 -40.85
N GLU A 74 -26.47 -27.75 -40.74
CA GLU A 74 -25.46 -27.55 -39.70
C GLU A 74 -24.65 -26.25 -39.91
N ILE A 75 -24.30 -25.92 -41.16
CA ILE A 75 -23.65 -24.65 -41.51
C ILE A 75 -24.56 -23.47 -41.17
N ILE A 76 -25.84 -23.52 -41.55
CA ILE A 76 -26.83 -22.48 -41.21
C ILE A 76 -26.97 -22.34 -39.70
N ARG A 77 -27.12 -23.46 -38.97
CA ARG A 77 -27.19 -23.47 -37.51
C ARG A 77 -25.97 -22.79 -36.90
N ARG A 78 -24.77 -23.14 -37.35
CA ARG A 78 -23.53 -22.58 -36.84
C ARG A 78 -23.37 -21.10 -37.16
N LYS A 79 -23.78 -20.67 -38.35
CA LYS A 79 -23.82 -19.26 -38.75
C LYS A 79 -24.72 -18.46 -37.81
N THR A 80 -25.96 -18.90 -37.60
CA THR A 80 -26.91 -18.24 -36.70
C THR A 80 -26.37 -18.15 -35.27
N GLU A 81 -25.73 -19.21 -34.76
CA GLU A 81 -25.06 -19.16 -33.45
C GLU A 81 -23.96 -18.10 -33.37
N LEU A 82 -23.15 -17.96 -34.42
CA LEU A 82 -22.05 -17.01 -34.46
C LEU A 82 -22.57 -15.57 -34.60
N GLU A 83 -23.62 -15.35 -35.38
CA GLU A 83 -24.30 -14.04 -35.50
C GLU A 83 -24.88 -13.61 -34.15
N LEU A 84 -25.61 -14.49 -33.46
CA LEU A 84 -26.15 -14.22 -32.12
C LEU A 84 -25.04 -13.89 -31.12
N LYS A 85 -23.93 -14.64 -31.12
CA LYS A 85 -22.79 -14.35 -30.24
C LYS A 85 -22.11 -13.02 -30.56
N LEU A 86 -22.00 -12.68 -31.84
CA LEU A 86 -21.39 -11.42 -32.25
C LEU A 86 -22.27 -10.23 -31.81
N ASP A 87 -23.59 -10.37 -31.92
CA ASP A 87 -24.57 -9.41 -31.42
C ASP A 87 -24.58 -9.32 -29.88
N GLU A 88 -24.37 -10.43 -29.17
CA GLU A 88 -24.21 -10.42 -27.70
C GLU A 88 -22.94 -9.68 -27.27
N VAL A 89 -21.82 -9.93 -27.96
CA VAL A 89 -20.53 -9.26 -27.68
C VAL A 89 -20.60 -7.76 -28.00
N ASN A 90 -21.34 -7.39 -29.05
CA ASN A 90 -21.59 -6.02 -29.52
C ASN A 90 -20.38 -5.09 -29.35
N TYR A 91 -19.24 -5.53 -29.89
CA TYR A 91 -17.97 -4.89 -29.57
C TYR A 91 -17.81 -3.56 -30.32
N HIS A 92 -17.60 -2.52 -29.52
CA HIS A 92 -17.08 -1.23 -29.96
C HIS A 92 -15.96 -0.81 -29.02
N PHE A 93 -14.86 -0.32 -29.58
CA PHE A 93 -13.74 0.18 -28.80
C PHE A 93 -14.20 1.36 -27.92
N ASP A 94 -13.98 1.26 -26.61
CA ASP A 94 -14.39 2.33 -25.69
C ASP A 94 -13.46 3.54 -25.87
N ARG A 95 -14.01 4.66 -26.35
CA ARG A 95 -13.27 5.93 -26.50
C ARG A 95 -12.64 6.44 -25.20
N ARG A 96 -13.07 5.95 -24.04
CA ARG A 96 -12.50 6.26 -22.71
C ARG A 96 -11.34 5.34 -22.34
N PHE A 97 -10.90 4.45 -23.23
CA PHE A 97 -9.84 3.48 -22.98
C PHE A 97 -8.62 4.09 -22.28
N ILE A 98 -8.14 5.24 -22.80
CA ILE A 98 -7.00 5.94 -22.21
C ILE A 98 -7.21 6.29 -20.72
N PHE A 99 -8.40 6.76 -20.35
CA PHE A 99 -8.74 7.08 -18.96
C PHE A 99 -8.94 5.84 -18.08
N ARG A 100 -9.18 4.66 -18.67
CA ARG A 100 -9.34 3.39 -17.95
C ARG A 100 -8.01 2.70 -17.65
N VAL A 101 -6.99 2.91 -18.48
CA VAL A 101 -5.68 2.24 -18.36
C VAL A 101 -4.60 3.10 -17.71
N LEU A 102 -4.75 4.43 -17.74
CA LEU A 102 -3.83 5.31 -17.01
C LEU A 102 -3.93 5.09 -15.50
N SER A 103 -2.78 5.16 -14.83
CA SER A 103 -2.71 5.20 -13.36
C SER A 103 -3.25 6.54 -12.88
N MET A 104 -4.55 6.60 -12.55
CA MET A 104 -5.24 7.85 -12.16
C MET A 104 -5.84 7.81 -10.75
N GLY A 105 -5.58 6.75 -9.96
CA GLY A 105 -6.13 6.61 -8.61
C GLY A 105 -5.81 7.82 -7.71
N HIS A 106 -4.58 8.34 -7.81
CA HIS A 106 -4.14 9.52 -7.08
C HIS A 106 -4.90 10.79 -7.51
N SER A 107 -5.03 11.05 -8.83
CA SER A 107 -5.75 12.21 -9.36
C SER A 107 -7.25 12.18 -9.08
N GLN A 108 -7.90 11.03 -9.26
CA GLN A 108 -9.33 10.89 -8.95
C GLN A 108 -9.60 11.07 -7.47
N PHE A 109 -8.75 10.49 -6.60
CA PHE A 109 -8.89 10.69 -5.16
C PHE A 109 -8.66 12.14 -4.75
N ALA A 110 -7.65 12.81 -5.32
CA ALA A 110 -7.38 14.21 -5.09
C ALA A 110 -8.57 15.11 -5.51
N GLU A 111 -9.19 14.82 -6.66
CA GLU A 111 -10.42 15.49 -7.12
C GLU A 111 -11.56 15.32 -6.12
N TYR A 112 -11.80 14.09 -5.65
CA TYR A 112 -12.87 13.79 -4.68
C TYR A 112 -12.73 14.57 -3.37
N ILE A 113 -11.50 14.75 -2.88
CA ILE A 113 -11.24 15.42 -1.59
C ILE A 113 -10.81 16.90 -1.75
N GLY A 114 -10.69 17.40 -2.98
CA GLY A 114 -10.19 18.74 -3.27
C GLY A 114 -8.73 18.98 -2.91
N ALA A 115 -7.89 17.95 -2.83
CA ALA A 115 -6.46 18.10 -2.54
C ALA A 115 -5.71 18.67 -3.76
N ARG A 116 -4.88 19.69 -3.52
CA ARG A 116 -4.12 20.43 -4.54
C ARG A 116 -2.61 20.40 -4.33
N GLY A 117 -2.13 19.71 -3.29
CA GLY A 117 -0.71 19.49 -3.05
C GLY A 117 -0.09 18.49 -4.05
N PRO A 118 1.18 18.09 -3.82
CA PRO A 118 1.90 17.16 -4.69
C PRO A 118 1.15 15.83 -4.86
N ASN A 119 1.08 15.34 -6.09
CA ASN A 119 0.25 14.21 -6.46
C ASN A 119 1.00 13.27 -7.41
N THR A 120 1.09 11.97 -7.09
CA THR A 120 1.80 11.00 -7.94
C THR A 120 1.28 9.57 -7.76
N SER A 121 1.60 8.71 -8.73
CA SER A 121 1.61 7.26 -8.53
C SER A 121 3.02 6.73 -8.31
N VAL A 122 3.17 5.68 -7.51
CA VAL A 122 4.44 4.98 -7.26
C VAL A 122 4.26 3.51 -7.62
N ASN A 123 5.26 2.94 -8.28
CA ASN A 123 5.41 1.51 -8.51
C ASN A 123 6.87 1.11 -8.27
N ALA A 124 7.06 0.33 -7.21
CA ALA A 124 8.31 -0.33 -6.84
C ALA A 124 8.06 -1.83 -6.58
N ALA A 125 7.22 -2.44 -7.44
CA ALA A 125 6.72 -3.80 -7.27
C ALA A 125 6.16 -4.02 -5.85
N CYS A 126 6.65 -5.01 -5.11
CA CYS A 126 6.11 -5.36 -3.80
C CYS A 126 6.59 -4.42 -2.66
N ALA A 127 7.56 -3.53 -2.94
CA ALA A 127 8.02 -2.50 -2.01
C ALA A 127 7.23 -1.17 -2.13
N THR A 128 6.25 -1.11 -3.04
CA THR A 128 5.56 0.12 -3.48
C THR A 128 5.00 0.99 -2.36
N THR A 129 4.20 0.43 -1.45
CA THR A 129 3.54 1.23 -0.39
C THR A 129 4.55 1.91 0.52
N THR A 130 5.58 1.19 0.95
CA THR A 130 6.61 1.74 1.84
C THR A 130 7.50 2.73 1.15
N GLN A 131 7.80 2.54 -0.14
CA GLN A 131 8.45 3.59 -0.91
C GLN A 131 7.57 4.83 -1.02
N GLY A 132 6.24 4.67 -1.15
CA GLY A 132 5.28 5.78 -1.04
C GLY A 132 5.36 6.51 0.31
N ILE A 133 5.52 5.78 1.42
CA ILE A 133 5.72 6.38 2.76
C ILE A 133 7.04 7.14 2.86
N ASN A 134 8.13 6.61 2.27
CA ASN A 134 9.42 7.30 2.19
C ASN A 134 9.29 8.63 1.43
N ILE A 135 8.65 8.59 0.25
CA ILE A 135 8.39 9.78 -0.56
C ILE A 135 7.50 10.78 0.18
N ALA A 136 6.51 10.31 0.95
CA ALA A 136 5.68 11.16 1.80
C ALA A 136 6.50 11.85 2.90
N GLU A 137 7.40 11.13 3.59
CA GLU A 137 8.33 11.72 4.55
C GLU A 137 9.18 12.80 3.86
N ASP A 138 9.79 12.48 2.71
CA ASP A 138 10.64 13.41 1.96
C ASP A 138 9.87 14.67 1.55
N TRP A 139 8.66 14.54 1.02
CA TRP A 139 7.82 15.68 0.64
C TRP A 139 7.50 16.59 1.82
N ILE A 140 7.18 16.01 2.97
CA ILE A 140 6.87 16.80 4.17
C ILE A 140 8.13 17.48 4.69
N ARG A 141 9.24 16.75 4.79
CA ARG A 141 10.52 17.27 5.28
C ARG A 141 11.14 18.34 4.42
N THR A 142 10.90 18.30 3.11
CA THR A 142 11.40 19.29 2.14
C THR A 142 10.42 20.46 1.94
N GLY A 143 9.34 20.53 2.74
CA GLY A 143 8.37 21.61 2.67
C GLY A 143 7.54 21.61 1.37
N ARG A 144 7.34 20.46 0.71
CA ARG A 144 6.46 20.37 -0.46
C ARG A 144 4.98 20.32 -0.09
N CYS A 145 4.66 19.83 1.10
CA CYS A 145 3.32 19.77 1.68
C CYS A 145 3.43 19.51 3.19
N ARG A 146 2.31 19.58 3.93
CA ARG A 146 2.29 19.21 5.37
C ARG A 146 1.68 17.85 5.62
N ARG A 147 0.89 17.35 4.67
CA ARG A 147 0.15 16.11 4.79
C ARG A 147 0.22 15.34 3.49
N VAL A 148 0.37 14.02 3.58
CA VAL A 148 0.29 13.13 2.42
C VAL A 148 -0.61 11.97 2.77
N ILE A 149 -1.58 11.70 1.88
CA ILE A 149 -2.41 10.50 1.96
C ILE A 149 -1.80 9.48 1.01
N VAL A 150 -1.24 8.42 1.57
CA VAL A 150 -0.72 7.28 0.81
C VAL A 150 -1.83 6.24 0.74
N ILE A 151 -2.24 5.88 -0.47
CA ILE A 151 -3.29 4.90 -0.74
C ILE A 151 -2.70 3.83 -1.63
N ALA A 152 -2.89 2.58 -1.26
CA ALA A 152 -2.47 1.44 -2.05
C ALA A 152 -3.64 0.56 -2.45
N GLY A 153 -3.57 -0.02 -3.65
CA GLY A 153 -4.57 -0.96 -4.13
C GLY A 153 -4.04 -1.81 -5.28
N ASP A 154 -4.19 -3.13 -5.17
CA ASP A 154 -3.92 -4.09 -6.24
C ASP A 154 -4.92 -5.26 -6.12
N ASP A 155 -5.39 -5.73 -7.27
CA ASP A 155 -6.17 -6.97 -7.39
C ASP A 155 -5.69 -7.74 -8.62
N VAL A 156 -4.80 -8.69 -8.37
CA VAL A 156 -4.27 -9.60 -9.39
C VAL A 156 -5.03 -10.93 -9.44
N SER A 157 -5.97 -11.14 -8.51
CA SER A 157 -6.81 -12.34 -8.43
C SER A 157 -8.10 -12.23 -9.27
N ASP A 158 -8.39 -11.05 -9.81
CA ASP A 158 -9.46 -10.85 -10.78
C ASP A 158 -9.33 -11.79 -12.00
N ASN A 159 -10.47 -12.26 -12.52
CA ASN A 159 -10.53 -13.23 -13.61
C ASN A 159 -9.77 -12.79 -14.87
N ASN A 160 -9.65 -11.49 -15.13
CA ASN A 160 -8.93 -10.99 -16.30
C ASN A 160 -7.42 -11.05 -16.14
N LEU A 161 -6.90 -11.07 -14.91
CA LEU A 161 -5.45 -11.01 -14.62
C LEU A 161 -4.90 -12.30 -14.00
N ALA A 162 -5.71 -13.07 -13.29
CA ALA A 162 -5.26 -14.21 -12.51
C ALA A 162 -4.51 -15.24 -13.35
N SER A 163 -4.97 -15.50 -14.58
CA SER A 163 -4.28 -16.40 -15.52
C SER A 163 -2.93 -15.84 -15.96
N TRP A 164 -2.85 -14.56 -16.34
CA TRP A 164 -1.62 -13.93 -16.81
C TRP A 164 -0.58 -13.81 -15.71
N ILE A 165 -0.96 -13.19 -14.59
CA ILE A 165 -0.07 -12.91 -13.46
C ILE A 165 0.24 -14.21 -12.71
N GLY A 166 -0.76 -15.03 -12.44
CA GLY A 166 -0.58 -16.33 -11.78
C GLY A 166 0.37 -17.22 -12.57
N THR A 167 0.09 -17.48 -13.85
CA THR A 167 0.99 -18.32 -14.68
C THR A 167 2.40 -17.74 -14.77
N SER A 168 2.56 -16.43 -14.84
CA SER A 168 3.89 -15.80 -14.86
C SER A 168 4.65 -16.00 -13.55
N LEU A 169 3.98 -15.86 -12.40
CA LEU A 169 4.58 -16.10 -11.09
C LEU A 169 4.92 -17.58 -10.90
N PHE A 170 4.07 -18.50 -11.36
CA PHE A 170 4.37 -19.93 -11.41
C PHE A 170 5.59 -20.23 -12.27
N ALA A 171 5.64 -19.72 -13.50
CA ALA A 171 6.74 -19.94 -14.43
C ALA A 171 8.07 -19.38 -13.93
N SER A 172 8.03 -18.31 -13.13
CA SER A 172 9.21 -17.72 -12.49
C SER A 172 9.68 -18.47 -11.24
N GLY A 173 8.91 -19.45 -10.74
CA GLY A 173 9.15 -20.13 -9.47
C GLY A 173 8.87 -19.28 -8.22
N ALA A 174 8.16 -18.17 -8.38
CA ALA A 174 7.82 -17.26 -7.27
C ALA A 174 6.58 -17.73 -6.49
N ALA A 175 5.59 -18.31 -7.17
CA ALA A 175 4.35 -18.80 -6.56
C ALA A 175 4.43 -20.28 -6.15
N THR A 176 3.76 -20.62 -5.06
CA THR A 176 3.66 -22.02 -4.59
C THR A 176 2.73 -22.85 -5.48
N THR A 177 3.15 -24.08 -5.79
CA THR A 177 2.33 -25.09 -6.47
C THR A 177 1.56 -25.99 -5.52
N GLU A 178 1.68 -25.77 -4.21
CA GLU A 178 0.98 -26.56 -3.20
C GLU A 178 -0.52 -26.19 -3.16
N GLY A 179 -1.37 -27.20 -3.36
CA GLY A 179 -2.82 -27.02 -3.40
C GLY A 179 -3.46 -26.97 -2.00
N ASN A 180 -2.80 -27.52 -0.98
CA ASN A 180 -3.26 -27.43 0.39
C ASN A 180 -2.80 -26.12 1.03
N LEU A 181 -3.75 -25.22 1.31
CA LEU A 181 -3.47 -23.91 1.89
C LEU A 181 -2.59 -23.95 3.14
N ARG A 182 -2.77 -24.95 4.02
CA ARG A 182 -1.97 -25.09 5.27
C ARG A 182 -0.50 -25.42 5.00
N LEU A 183 -0.22 -26.08 3.88
CA LEU A 183 1.13 -26.45 3.46
C LEU A 183 1.77 -25.37 2.55
N ALA A 184 0.95 -24.47 2.00
CA ALA A 184 1.39 -23.36 1.15
C ALA A 184 1.74 -22.10 1.97
N ALA A 185 0.96 -21.78 3.00
CA ALA A 185 1.08 -20.54 3.78
C ALA A 185 2.07 -20.67 4.95
N LEU A 186 3.35 -20.92 4.67
CA LEU A 186 4.36 -21.27 5.67
C LEU A 186 5.48 -20.22 5.82
N PRO A 187 5.23 -19.01 6.38
CA PRO A 187 6.30 -18.04 6.63
C PRO A 187 7.36 -18.61 7.57
N PHE A 188 8.65 -18.42 7.23
CA PHE A 188 9.82 -18.85 8.00
C PHE A 188 10.00 -20.36 8.24
N ASP A 189 9.05 -21.19 7.86
CA ASP A 189 9.16 -22.65 7.92
C ASP A 189 10.16 -23.15 6.86
N LYS A 190 10.94 -24.18 7.16
CA LYS A 190 11.91 -24.75 6.21
C LYS A 190 11.26 -25.31 4.94
N ARG A 191 9.97 -25.64 4.97
CA ARG A 191 9.21 -26.25 3.85
C ARG A 191 8.61 -25.22 2.88
N ARG A 192 8.74 -23.93 3.16
CA ARG A 192 8.21 -22.86 2.32
C ARG A 192 8.69 -22.95 0.87
N ASN A 193 7.78 -22.77 -0.08
CA ASN A 193 8.02 -23.11 -1.49
C ASN A 193 7.42 -22.10 -2.50
N GLY A 194 7.05 -20.90 -2.06
CA GLY A 194 6.59 -19.81 -2.93
C GLY A 194 5.36 -19.10 -2.42
N LEU A 195 5.09 -17.91 -2.94
CA LEU A 195 4.02 -17.01 -2.52
C LEU A 195 2.62 -17.52 -2.88
N ILE A 196 1.64 -17.10 -2.09
CA ILE A 196 0.21 -17.18 -2.43
C ILE A 196 -0.21 -15.77 -2.88
N MET A 197 -0.85 -15.64 -4.04
CA MET A 197 -1.31 -14.32 -4.50
C MET A 197 -2.44 -13.79 -3.61
N GLY A 198 -2.40 -12.50 -3.32
CA GLY A 198 -3.45 -11.79 -2.60
C GLY A 198 -3.86 -10.51 -3.32
N MET A 199 -4.96 -9.93 -2.85
CA MET A 199 -5.49 -8.64 -3.28
C MET A 199 -5.81 -7.80 -2.05
N GLY A 200 -5.84 -6.48 -2.20
CA GLY A 200 -6.24 -5.62 -1.08
C GLY A 200 -6.16 -4.14 -1.38
N ALA A 201 -6.46 -3.36 -0.34
CA ALA A 201 -6.23 -1.93 -0.29
C ALA A 201 -5.79 -1.53 1.11
N ALA A 202 -4.93 -0.52 1.19
CA ALA A 202 -4.45 0.03 2.44
C ALA A 202 -4.31 1.56 2.30
N ALA A 203 -4.44 2.29 3.40
CA ALA A 203 -4.20 3.73 3.39
C ALA A 203 -3.56 4.19 4.70
N LEU A 204 -2.63 5.13 4.57
CA LEU A 204 -1.91 5.76 5.68
C LEU A 204 -1.90 7.27 5.44
N ILE A 205 -2.02 8.04 6.52
CA ILE A 205 -1.89 9.50 6.48
C ILE A 205 -0.61 9.84 7.23
N ILE A 206 0.31 10.49 6.53
CA ILE A 206 1.54 11.02 7.09
C ILE A 206 1.38 12.54 7.15
N GLU A 207 1.75 13.14 8.26
CA GLU A 207 1.57 14.58 8.49
C GLU A 207 2.73 15.14 9.31
N SER A 208 3.06 16.41 9.09
CA SER A 208 3.92 17.18 9.99
C SER A 208 3.34 17.24 11.40
N GLN A 209 4.20 17.18 12.42
CA GLN A 209 3.75 17.28 13.82
C GLN A 209 2.95 18.56 14.09
N ASP A 210 3.40 19.70 13.57
CA ASP A 210 2.71 20.98 13.76
C ASP A 210 1.28 20.94 13.20
N GLY A 211 1.07 20.28 12.05
CA GLY A 211 -0.26 20.15 11.44
C GLY A 211 -1.19 19.24 12.24
N ALA A 212 -0.64 18.23 12.92
CA ALA A 212 -1.40 17.39 13.83
C ALA A 212 -1.78 18.17 15.11
N GLU A 213 -0.84 18.95 15.66
CA GLU A 213 -1.03 19.77 16.86
C GLU A 213 -2.04 20.90 16.66
N GLU A 214 -2.04 21.56 15.50
CA GLU A 214 -3.05 22.58 15.12
C GLU A 214 -4.48 22.05 15.22
N ARG A 215 -4.65 20.74 15.01
CA ARG A 215 -5.94 20.04 15.09
C ARG A 215 -6.18 19.38 16.44
N GLY A 216 -5.22 19.46 17.36
CA GLY A 216 -5.27 18.79 18.65
C GLY A 216 -5.21 17.26 18.55
N ILE A 217 -4.61 16.72 17.47
CA ILE A 217 -4.52 15.28 17.23
C ILE A 217 -3.15 14.79 17.67
N ARG A 218 -3.12 13.83 18.60
CA ARG A 218 -1.93 13.05 18.92
C ARG A 218 -1.71 11.98 17.84
N PRO A 219 -0.58 11.99 17.10
CA PRO A 219 -0.30 10.95 16.11
C PRO A 219 -0.06 9.58 16.78
N ILE A 220 -0.10 8.49 16.00
CA ILE A 220 0.10 7.12 16.51
C ILE A 220 1.59 6.86 16.78
N CYS A 221 2.38 7.19 15.77
CA CYS A 221 3.81 6.94 15.72
C CYS A 221 4.47 8.03 14.89
N GLU A 222 5.79 8.12 15.04
CA GLU A 222 6.66 8.99 14.29
C GLU A 222 7.54 8.14 13.37
N ILE A 223 7.78 8.61 12.15
CA ILE A 223 8.80 8.04 11.26
C ILE A 223 10.15 8.60 11.71
N VAL A 224 11.00 7.76 12.31
CA VAL A 224 12.31 8.21 12.80
C VAL A 224 13.40 8.10 11.73
N ALA A 225 13.25 7.11 10.84
CA ALA A 225 14.05 6.98 9.64
C ALA A 225 13.28 6.20 8.57
N SER A 226 13.56 6.52 7.32
CA SER A 226 13.15 5.73 6.16
C SER A 226 14.33 5.60 5.20
N GLN A 227 14.40 4.51 4.45
CA GLN A 227 15.39 4.28 3.40
C GLN A 227 14.74 3.52 2.24
N PHE A 228 15.02 3.90 1.00
CA PHE A 228 14.72 3.08 -0.17
C PHE A 228 15.87 3.15 -1.18
N SER A 229 16.15 2.04 -1.85
CA SER A 229 17.26 1.93 -2.80
C SER A 229 17.05 0.77 -3.77
N ASN A 230 17.82 0.76 -4.85
CA ASN A 230 17.89 -0.35 -5.80
C ASN A 230 19.23 -1.08 -5.66
N SER A 231 19.21 -2.39 -5.47
CA SER A 231 20.46 -3.16 -5.31
C SER A 231 21.25 -3.39 -6.60
N ALA A 232 20.69 -3.07 -7.78
CA ALA A 232 21.30 -3.33 -9.09
C ALA A 232 21.83 -4.77 -9.26
N PHE A 233 21.16 -5.75 -8.65
CA PHE A 233 21.69 -7.11 -8.48
C PHE A 233 21.00 -8.13 -9.37
N HIS A 234 19.69 -8.33 -9.19
CA HIS A 234 18.94 -9.32 -9.94
C HIS A 234 17.45 -8.97 -10.03
N GLY A 235 16.77 -9.47 -11.07
CA GLY A 235 15.33 -9.24 -11.27
C GLY A 235 14.45 -9.88 -10.18
N THR A 236 14.87 -11.01 -9.62
CA THR A 236 14.09 -11.80 -8.65
C THR A 236 14.81 -12.15 -7.35
N ARG A 237 16.12 -11.92 -7.26
CA ARG A 237 16.93 -12.27 -6.10
C ARG A 237 17.36 -11.01 -5.36
N LEU A 238 17.57 -11.14 -4.06
CA LEU A 238 18.05 -10.05 -3.22
C LEU A 238 19.57 -10.11 -3.06
N ASP A 239 20.19 -8.95 -3.08
CA ASP A 239 21.57 -8.77 -2.61
C ASP A 239 21.54 -8.65 -1.08
N VAL A 240 21.91 -9.74 -0.41
CA VAL A 240 21.91 -9.87 1.04
C VAL A 240 22.80 -8.82 1.71
N ALA A 241 23.97 -8.51 1.13
CA ALA A 241 24.90 -7.54 1.70
C ALA A 241 24.36 -6.11 1.56
N HIS A 242 23.79 -5.77 0.40
CA HIS A 242 23.17 -4.46 0.20
C HIS A 242 21.96 -4.26 1.11
N VAL A 243 21.08 -5.26 1.27
CA VAL A 243 19.93 -5.19 2.19
C VAL A 243 20.39 -4.95 3.63
N ALA A 244 21.46 -5.63 4.07
CA ALA A 244 22.05 -5.40 5.39
C ALA A 244 22.61 -3.97 5.54
N GLY A 245 23.32 -3.47 4.54
CA GLY A 245 23.85 -2.10 4.54
C GLY A 245 22.75 -1.02 4.58
N LEU A 246 21.62 -1.25 3.91
CA LEU A 246 20.46 -0.36 3.98
C LEU A 246 19.83 -0.35 5.37
N MET A 247 19.72 -1.51 6.02
CA MET A 247 19.19 -1.59 7.40
C MET A 247 20.13 -0.91 8.40
N GLU A 248 21.44 -1.10 8.26
CA GLU A 248 22.44 -0.37 9.08
C GLU A 248 22.31 1.14 8.86
N THR A 249 22.18 1.60 7.61
CA THR A 249 22.01 3.03 7.28
C THR A 249 20.73 3.60 7.90
N LEU A 250 19.63 2.84 7.86
CA LEU A 250 18.35 3.22 8.45
C LEU A 250 18.48 3.41 9.97
N VAL A 251 19.07 2.42 10.66
CA VAL A 251 19.27 2.48 12.12
C VAL A 251 20.24 3.60 12.48
N ALA A 252 21.39 3.71 11.81
CA ALA A 252 22.37 4.78 12.04
C ALA A 252 21.77 6.18 11.81
N THR A 253 20.85 6.32 10.85
CA THR A 253 20.11 7.57 10.63
C THR A 253 19.24 7.92 11.84
N ALA A 254 18.54 6.93 12.42
CA ALA A 254 17.75 7.13 13.62
C ALA A 254 18.62 7.43 14.86
N GLU A 255 19.76 6.74 15.02
CA GLU A 255 20.76 7.01 16.07
C GLU A 255 21.25 8.47 15.96
N LYS A 256 21.68 8.89 14.78
CA LYS A 256 22.19 10.25 14.54
C LYS A 256 21.14 11.34 14.73
N ARG A 257 19.90 11.11 14.27
CA ARG A 257 18.83 12.12 14.25
C ARG A 257 18.15 12.29 15.61
N PHE A 258 18.02 11.21 16.38
CA PHE A 258 17.24 11.19 17.62
C PHE A 258 18.01 10.75 18.86
N GLY A 259 19.31 10.48 18.76
CA GLY A 259 20.12 9.99 19.88
C GLY A 259 19.64 8.63 20.42
N LEU A 260 19.06 7.81 19.56
CA LEU A 260 18.59 6.48 19.92
C LEU A 260 19.76 5.51 19.99
N GLU A 261 19.69 4.56 20.92
CA GLU A 261 20.68 3.49 21.06
C GLU A 261 20.18 2.23 20.36
N ARG A 262 20.95 1.65 19.42
CA ARG A 262 20.55 0.40 18.72
C ARG A 262 20.15 -0.74 19.65
N ASN A 263 20.79 -0.85 20.81
CA ASN A 263 20.49 -1.90 21.78
C ASN A 263 19.08 -1.73 22.38
N ALA A 264 18.66 -0.48 22.60
CA ALA A 264 17.32 -0.16 23.07
C ALA A 264 16.27 -0.35 21.96
N ILE A 265 16.62 -0.02 20.71
CA ILE A 265 15.78 -0.30 19.54
C ILE A 265 15.53 -1.81 19.46
N ALA A 266 16.58 -2.62 19.40
CA ALA A 266 16.48 -4.08 19.20
C ALA A 266 15.52 -4.76 20.19
N ALA A 267 15.66 -4.47 21.48
CA ALA A 267 14.87 -5.11 22.54
C ALA A 267 13.39 -4.73 22.57
N LYS A 268 13.00 -3.65 21.86
CA LYS A 268 11.65 -3.10 21.87
C LYS A 268 11.05 -2.97 20.46
N THR A 269 11.65 -3.65 19.49
CA THR A 269 11.25 -3.60 18.09
C THR A 269 10.41 -4.81 17.73
N VAL A 270 9.31 -4.54 17.04
CA VAL A 270 8.68 -5.52 16.17
C VAL A 270 9.15 -5.30 14.73
N PHE A 271 9.75 -6.32 14.12
CA PHE A 271 10.09 -6.36 12.72
C PHE A 271 8.94 -6.97 11.92
N ILE A 272 8.33 -6.18 11.05
CA ILE A 272 7.31 -6.67 10.13
C ILE A 272 8.00 -7.12 8.84
N SER A 273 8.08 -8.44 8.72
CA SER A 273 8.81 -9.14 7.66
C SER A 273 8.13 -9.01 6.30
N HIS A 274 8.94 -8.95 5.25
CA HIS A 274 8.45 -9.05 3.88
C HIS A 274 8.22 -10.49 3.43
N GLU A 275 8.88 -11.48 4.04
CA GLU A 275 8.95 -12.86 3.55
C GLU A 275 7.65 -13.39 2.92
N THR A 276 7.78 -13.84 1.68
CA THR A 276 6.70 -14.28 0.78
C THR A 276 6.69 -15.81 0.60
N TYR A 277 7.20 -16.56 1.59
CA TYR A 277 7.39 -18.02 1.54
C TYR A 277 8.39 -18.49 0.49
N THR A 278 9.27 -17.61 0.03
CA THR A 278 10.26 -17.94 -1.00
C THR A 278 11.22 -19.03 -0.52
N PRO A 279 11.72 -19.90 -1.44
CA PRO A 279 12.63 -20.98 -1.09
C PRO A 279 13.80 -20.52 -0.21
N ALA A 280 14.21 -21.41 0.70
CA ALA A 280 15.04 -21.01 1.84
C ALA A 280 16.35 -20.31 1.50
N ARG A 281 16.99 -20.73 0.41
CA ARG A 281 18.27 -20.18 -0.03
C ARG A 281 18.10 -18.97 -0.95
N GLY A 282 18.50 -17.80 -0.47
CA GLY A 282 18.50 -16.55 -1.25
C GLY A 282 17.13 -15.88 -1.39
N GLY A 283 16.13 -16.37 -0.65
CA GLY A 283 14.81 -15.76 -0.48
C GLY A 283 14.80 -14.63 0.56
N SER A 284 13.66 -13.97 0.71
CA SER A 284 13.53 -12.74 1.52
C SER A 284 13.85 -12.99 3.01
N ALA A 285 13.36 -14.08 3.59
CA ALA A 285 13.66 -14.46 4.98
C ALA A 285 15.18 -14.50 5.25
N SER A 286 15.96 -15.16 4.39
CA SER A 286 17.41 -15.25 4.58
C SER A 286 18.09 -13.89 4.55
N ALA A 287 17.68 -12.99 3.64
CA ALA A 287 18.21 -11.64 3.53
C ALA A 287 17.81 -10.77 4.72
N GLU A 288 16.55 -10.86 5.15
CA GLU A 288 16.00 -10.13 6.30
C GLU A 288 16.69 -10.52 7.62
N ILE A 289 16.83 -11.83 7.88
CA ILE A 289 17.50 -12.32 9.09
C ILE A 289 18.99 -11.96 9.07
N PHE A 290 19.66 -12.08 7.93
CA PHE A 290 21.05 -11.63 7.81
C PHE A 290 21.18 -10.13 8.10
N ALA A 291 20.28 -9.29 7.56
CA ALA A 291 20.29 -7.85 7.80
C ALA A 291 20.06 -7.50 9.28
N LEU A 292 19.11 -8.17 9.95
CA LEU A 292 18.87 -8.00 11.38
C LEU A 292 20.10 -8.37 12.22
N ARG A 293 20.71 -9.54 11.95
CA ARG A 293 21.93 -10.00 12.63
C ARG A 293 23.12 -9.09 12.35
N HIS A 294 23.25 -8.58 11.13
CA HIS A 294 24.30 -7.63 10.78
C HIS A 294 24.18 -6.32 11.57
N THR A 295 22.97 -5.79 11.65
CA THR A 295 22.67 -4.46 12.22
C THR A 295 22.65 -4.48 13.75
N PHE A 296 21.95 -5.46 14.34
CA PHE A 296 21.74 -5.55 15.79
C PHE A 296 22.69 -6.52 16.50
N LYS A 297 23.55 -7.24 15.76
CA LYS A 297 24.55 -8.19 16.31
C LYS A 297 23.89 -9.18 17.28
N ASP A 298 24.45 -9.34 18.47
CA ASP A 298 23.97 -10.24 19.53
C ASP A 298 22.55 -9.91 20.02
N ASN A 299 22.04 -8.70 19.74
CA ASN A 299 20.68 -8.30 20.10
C ASN A 299 19.63 -8.63 19.03
N ALA A 300 20.02 -9.18 17.87
CA ALA A 300 19.07 -9.50 16.80
C ALA A 300 17.96 -10.46 17.26
N ASN A 301 18.29 -11.42 18.13
CA ASN A 301 17.32 -12.39 18.66
C ASN A 301 16.33 -11.78 19.66
N LYS A 302 16.47 -10.50 20.03
CA LYS A 302 15.50 -9.76 20.85
C LYS A 302 14.43 -9.08 20.02
N VAL A 303 14.64 -8.93 18.71
CA VAL A 303 13.68 -8.31 17.79
C VAL A 303 12.55 -9.29 17.53
N ILE A 304 11.31 -8.87 17.82
CA ILE A 304 10.13 -9.70 17.59
C ILE A 304 9.83 -9.69 16.09
N ILE A 305 9.78 -10.85 15.45
CA ILE A 305 9.51 -10.97 14.01
C ILE A 305 8.04 -11.34 13.82
N ALA A 306 7.33 -10.56 13.01
CA ALA A 306 5.95 -10.82 12.63
C ALA A 306 5.78 -10.82 11.11
N ASN A 307 4.83 -11.60 10.61
CA ASN A 307 4.48 -11.69 9.20
C ASN A 307 2.98 -11.97 9.07
N THR A 308 2.30 -11.27 8.16
CA THR A 308 0.84 -11.42 7.95
C THR A 308 0.47 -12.08 6.64
N LYS A 309 1.44 -12.37 5.77
CA LYS A 309 1.13 -12.94 4.46
C LYS A 309 0.43 -14.27 4.61
N GLY A 310 0.77 -15.04 5.65
CA GLY A 310 0.11 -16.32 5.97
C GLY A 310 -1.42 -16.23 6.08
N TYR A 311 -1.95 -15.05 6.43
CA TYR A 311 -3.40 -14.79 6.51
C TYR A 311 -3.96 -14.05 5.30
N THR A 312 -3.13 -13.28 4.60
CA THR A 312 -3.57 -12.30 3.60
C THR A 312 -3.15 -12.64 2.18
N GLY A 313 -2.34 -13.68 2.01
CA GLY A 313 -1.54 -13.86 0.80
C GLY A 313 -0.53 -12.72 0.62
N HIS A 314 0.02 -12.63 -0.57
CA HIS A 314 0.88 -11.53 -0.98
C HIS A 314 0.07 -10.54 -1.83
N THR A 315 -0.31 -9.42 -1.22
CA THR A 315 -1.14 -8.35 -1.80
C THR A 315 -0.37 -7.42 -2.76
N MET A 316 0.68 -7.94 -3.41
CA MET A 316 1.51 -7.23 -4.38
C MET A 316 2.05 -5.89 -3.85
N GLY A 317 1.70 -4.76 -4.47
CA GLY A 317 2.16 -3.43 -4.07
C GLY A 317 1.48 -2.87 -2.82
N VAL A 318 0.42 -3.52 -2.32
CA VAL A 318 -0.34 -3.09 -1.14
C VAL A 318 0.38 -3.49 0.14
N GLY A 319 0.84 -2.49 0.90
CA GLY A 319 1.55 -2.67 2.15
C GLY A 319 0.62 -2.82 3.33
N VAL A 320 -0.08 -3.96 3.43
CA VAL A 320 -0.85 -4.31 4.63
C VAL A 320 0.07 -4.36 5.86
N GLU A 321 1.33 -4.75 5.64
CA GLU A 321 2.40 -4.78 6.62
C GLU A 321 2.73 -3.40 7.19
N ASP A 322 2.66 -2.34 6.39
CA ASP A 322 2.90 -0.97 6.88
C ASP A 322 1.80 -0.54 7.85
N VAL A 323 0.53 -0.84 7.52
CA VAL A 323 -0.59 -0.61 8.44
C VAL A 323 -0.43 -1.44 9.71
N LEU A 324 -0.02 -2.71 9.57
CA LEU A 324 0.23 -3.58 10.71
C LEU A 324 1.32 -3.04 11.63
N ALA A 325 2.43 -2.55 11.09
CA ALA A 325 3.51 -1.94 11.87
C ALA A 325 2.97 -0.82 12.77
N VAL A 326 2.17 0.09 12.20
CA VAL A 326 1.53 1.19 12.93
C VAL A 326 0.51 0.68 13.96
N LYS A 327 -0.31 -0.31 13.60
CA LYS A 327 -1.31 -0.90 14.51
C LYS A 327 -0.69 -1.67 15.67
N ALA A 328 0.45 -2.32 15.46
CA ALA A 328 1.19 -3.00 16.51
C ALA A 328 1.70 -2.00 17.56
N LEU A 329 2.20 -0.83 17.13
CA LEU A 329 2.57 0.26 18.03
C LEU A 329 1.37 0.85 18.76
N GLU A 330 0.26 1.07 18.06
CA GLU A 330 -0.95 1.65 18.64
C GLU A 330 -1.56 0.76 19.72
N THR A 331 -1.70 -0.53 19.42
CA THR A 331 -2.46 -1.47 20.25
C THR A 331 -1.59 -2.26 21.24
N GLY A 332 -0.27 -2.27 21.04
CA GLY A 332 0.64 -3.14 21.78
C GLY A 332 0.56 -4.62 21.40
N LYS A 333 -0.34 -4.97 20.45
CA LYS A 333 -0.62 -6.34 20.03
C LYS A 333 0.05 -6.66 18.72
N VAL A 334 0.72 -7.80 18.65
CA VAL A 334 1.35 -8.32 17.44
C VAL A 334 0.65 -9.62 17.05
N PRO A 335 0.27 -9.83 15.78
CA PRO A 335 -0.38 -11.06 15.36
C PRO A 335 0.61 -12.24 15.40
N PRO A 336 0.13 -13.48 15.58
CA PRO A 336 0.96 -14.65 15.38
C PRO A 336 1.43 -14.75 13.91
N ILE A 337 2.51 -15.48 13.68
CA ILE A 337 2.81 -15.98 12.34
C ILE A 337 1.86 -17.14 12.03
N ALA A 338 1.32 -17.21 10.80
CA ALA A 338 0.39 -18.27 10.43
C ALA A 338 1.02 -19.66 10.62
N HIS A 339 0.22 -20.59 11.17
CA HIS A 339 0.60 -21.99 11.44
C HIS A 339 1.81 -22.18 12.36
N ILE A 340 2.29 -21.14 13.05
CA ILE A 340 3.46 -21.22 13.95
C ILE A 340 3.29 -22.24 15.08
N ASN A 341 2.05 -22.50 15.50
CA ASN A 341 1.70 -23.47 16.55
C ASN A 341 1.15 -24.81 16.02
N GLU A 342 1.14 -25.00 14.70
CA GLU A 342 0.52 -26.17 14.05
C GLU A 342 1.49 -26.84 13.07
N GLY A 343 2.43 -27.64 13.61
CA GLY A 343 3.35 -28.42 12.79
C GLY A 343 4.44 -27.58 12.10
N PHE A 344 4.83 -26.45 12.69
CA PHE A 344 5.94 -25.61 12.25
C PHE A 344 7.28 -26.36 12.32
N GLU A 345 8.06 -26.28 11.26
CA GLU A 345 9.41 -26.86 11.18
C GLU A 345 10.44 -25.73 11.04
N PRO A 346 11.18 -25.39 12.12
CA PRO A 346 12.18 -24.33 12.08
C PRO A 346 13.22 -24.56 10.99
N ASP A 347 13.56 -23.48 10.28
CA ASP A 347 14.64 -23.48 9.31
C ASP A 347 15.99 -23.32 10.01
N PRO A 348 16.85 -24.36 10.04
CA PRO A 348 18.14 -24.29 10.73
C PRO A 348 19.06 -23.21 10.15
N ASP A 349 18.90 -22.83 8.88
CA ASP A 349 19.72 -21.81 8.24
C ASP A 349 19.40 -20.40 8.75
N LEU A 350 18.21 -20.19 9.31
CA LEU A 350 17.82 -18.90 9.91
C LEU A 350 18.22 -18.78 11.39
N GLY A 351 18.53 -19.92 12.02
CA GLY A 351 18.91 -20.04 13.44
C GLY A 351 17.81 -19.60 14.39
N ASP A 352 18.20 -19.16 15.58
CA ASP A 352 17.24 -18.74 16.61
C ASP A 352 16.54 -17.43 16.24
N LEU A 353 15.22 -17.48 16.04
CA LEU A 353 14.37 -16.34 15.71
C LEU A 353 13.31 -16.14 16.79
N LEU A 354 13.09 -14.89 17.20
CA LEU A 354 11.94 -14.55 18.06
C LEU A 354 10.69 -14.32 17.19
N LEU A 355 10.12 -15.41 16.69
CA LEU A 355 8.88 -15.38 15.89
C LEU A 355 7.66 -15.11 16.77
N SER A 356 6.81 -14.16 16.35
CA SER A 356 5.60 -13.79 17.08
C SER A 356 4.62 -14.95 17.22
N GLN A 357 4.21 -15.21 18.45
CA GLN A 357 3.20 -16.21 18.82
C GLN A 357 1.80 -15.62 18.94
N GLY A 358 1.66 -14.32 18.69
CA GLY A 358 0.42 -13.58 18.89
C GLY A 358 0.26 -13.11 20.34
N GLY A 359 -0.22 -11.89 20.52
CA GLY A 359 -0.55 -11.35 21.84
C GLY A 359 0.07 -9.99 22.12
N ASP A 360 0.15 -9.65 23.40
CA ASP A 360 0.66 -8.37 23.89
C ASP A 360 2.19 -8.40 23.98
N TYR A 361 2.85 -7.63 23.11
CA TYR A 361 4.31 -7.43 23.13
C TYR A 361 4.69 -6.00 23.53
N ASN A 362 3.77 -5.05 23.38
CA ASN A 362 3.97 -3.63 23.66
C ASN A 362 5.25 -3.03 23.02
N PRO A 363 5.48 -3.20 21.70
CA PRO A 363 6.66 -2.64 21.06
C PRO A 363 6.66 -1.11 21.12
N GLU A 364 7.85 -0.53 21.28
CA GLU A 364 8.08 0.92 21.16
C GLU A 364 8.55 1.31 19.75
N PHE A 365 9.10 0.35 19.01
CA PHE A 365 9.57 0.53 17.64
C PHE A 365 8.96 -0.52 16.71
N ALA A 366 8.70 -0.11 15.47
CA ALA A 366 8.32 -1.04 14.41
C ALA A 366 9.24 -0.81 13.21
N LEU A 367 9.91 -1.87 12.76
CA LEU A 367 10.75 -1.87 11.58
C LEU A 367 10.02 -2.62 10.47
N ARG A 368 9.66 -1.94 9.39
CA ARG A 368 9.11 -2.58 8.19
C ARG A 368 10.19 -2.66 7.14
N LEU A 369 10.36 -3.83 6.54
CA LEU A 369 11.13 -4.02 5.31
C LEU A 369 10.21 -4.54 4.21
N GLY A 370 10.48 -4.13 2.99
CA GLY A 370 9.88 -4.77 1.82
C GLY A 370 10.77 -4.69 0.62
N ALA A 371 10.64 -5.74 -0.15
CA ALA A 371 11.48 -6.03 -1.27
C ALA A 371 10.58 -6.31 -2.47
N GLY A 372 10.95 -5.81 -3.63
CA GLY A 372 10.21 -6.01 -4.86
C GLY A 372 11.10 -6.57 -5.96
N PHE A 373 10.47 -7.14 -6.99
CA PHE A 373 11.16 -7.47 -8.22
C PHE A 373 11.95 -6.29 -8.78
N GLY A 374 13.05 -6.59 -9.46
CA GLY A 374 13.99 -5.58 -9.97
C GLY A 374 14.88 -4.98 -8.89
N SER A 375 15.15 -5.72 -7.80
CA SER A 375 16.02 -5.28 -6.69
C SER A 375 15.54 -4.01 -5.95
N GLN A 376 14.22 -3.78 -5.87
CA GLN A 376 13.65 -2.63 -5.17
C GLN A 376 13.58 -2.92 -3.67
N ILE A 377 14.19 -2.09 -2.82
CA ILE A 377 14.15 -2.26 -1.36
C ILE A 377 13.65 -0.96 -0.72
N ALA A 378 12.69 -1.07 0.20
CA ALA A 378 12.23 0.05 1.01
C ALA A 378 12.03 -0.38 2.47
N MET A 379 12.51 0.45 3.39
CA MET A 379 12.42 0.25 4.83
C MET A 379 11.96 1.52 5.54
N VAL A 380 11.21 1.34 6.64
CA VAL A 380 10.81 2.43 7.53
C VAL A 380 10.93 1.95 8.97
N LEU A 381 11.54 2.78 9.82
CA LEU A 381 11.57 2.62 11.26
C LEU A 381 10.61 3.63 11.89
N TYR A 382 9.61 3.12 12.59
CA TYR A 382 8.63 3.89 13.34
C TYR A 382 8.93 3.84 14.84
N ARG A 383 8.63 4.92 15.54
CA ARG A 383 8.64 5.01 17.01
C ARG A 383 7.23 5.33 17.51
N LYS A 384 6.75 4.61 18.51
CA LYS A 384 5.45 4.88 19.17
C LYS A 384 5.45 6.27 19.79
N ILE A 385 4.35 7.00 19.62
CA ILE A 385 4.09 8.23 20.38
C ILE A 385 3.29 7.84 21.62
N THR A 386 3.89 7.99 22.79
CA THR A 386 3.23 7.66 24.06
C THR A 386 2.14 8.68 24.39
N GLY A 387 1.12 8.23 25.12
CA GLY A 387 0.11 9.13 25.69
C GLY A 387 -1.08 8.38 26.27
N THR A 388 -1.70 9.00 27.27
CA THR A 388 -2.87 8.49 27.99
C THR A 388 -4.16 9.13 27.46
N GLY A 389 -5.30 8.47 27.67
CA GLY A 389 -6.62 8.99 27.28
C GLY A 389 -6.86 9.08 25.77
N GLU A 390 -7.82 9.93 25.38
CA GLU A 390 -8.17 10.14 23.97
C GLU A 390 -7.01 10.75 23.16
N ARG A 391 -6.93 10.39 21.89
CA ARG A 391 -5.95 10.97 20.96
C ARG A 391 -6.34 12.36 20.46
N ILE A 392 -7.59 12.76 20.59
CA ILE A 392 -8.10 14.04 20.11
C ILE A 392 -8.35 14.93 21.31
N ASN A 393 -7.65 16.05 21.39
CA ASN A 393 -7.98 17.12 22.32
C ASN A 393 -9.27 17.79 21.84
N GLN A 394 -10.39 17.44 22.46
CA GLN A 394 -11.72 17.88 22.06
C GLN A 394 -11.86 19.41 22.01
N ASN A 395 -11.19 20.16 22.89
CA ASN A 395 -11.28 21.61 22.92
C ASN A 395 -10.57 22.23 21.71
N VAL A 396 -9.34 21.79 21.41
CA VAL A 396 -8.57 22.26 20.25
C VAL A 396 -9.28 21.85 18.96
N TYR A 397 -9.73 20.59 18.87
CA TYR A 397 -10.40 20.08 17.68
C TYR A 397 -11.72 20.80 17.39
N ARG A 398 -12.55 21.08 18.41
CA ARG A 398 -13.78 21.87 18.24
C ARG A 398 -13.50 23.30 17.80
N ASN A 399 -12.48 23.94 18.35
CA ASN A 399 -12.06 25.27 17.91
C ASN A 399 -11.57 25.27 16.46
N TRP A 400 -10.82 24.24 16.07
CA TRP A 400 -10.37 24.05 14.69
C TRP A 400 -11.56 23.82 13.74
N LEU A 401 -12.56 23.00 14.11
CA LEU A 401 -13.78 22.80 13.31
C LEU A 401 -14.59 24.10 13.18
N LYS A 402 -14.70 24.88 14.26
CA LYS A 402 -15.35 26.19 14.26
C LYS A 402 -14.69 27.13 13.25
N ALA A 403 -13.35 27.23 13.31
CA ALA A 403 -12.57 28.08 12.43
C ALA A 403 -12.69 27.66 10.94
N ASN A 404 -12.68 26.35 10.66
CA ASN A 404 -12.79 25.84 9.29
C ASN A 404 -14.20 25.90 8.70
N SER A 405 -15.23 25.86 9.54
CA SER A 405 -16.61 25.92 9.07
C SER A 405 -17.19 27.32 9.02
N GLY A 406 -16.61 28.26 9.78
CA GLY A 406 -17.14 29.61 9.96
C GLY A 406 -18.40 29.67 10.84
N TYR A 407 -18.89 28.53 11.37
CA TYR A 407 -20.02 28.49 12.29
C TYR A 407 -19.63 28.92 13.71
N ALA A 408 -20.60 29.32 14.53
CA ALA A 408 -20.35 29.60 15.96
C ALA A 408 -20.00 28.33 16.74
N GLN A 409 -20.64 27.21 16.36
CA GLN A 409 -20.39 25.85 16.82
C GLN A 409 -20.51 24.91 15.62
N ALA A 410 -19.59 23.95 15.48
CA ALA A 410 -19.57 23.00 14.38
C ALA A 410 -19.84 21.59 14.89
N ASP A 411 -21.00 21.03 14.56
CA ASP A 411 -21.34 19.65 14.86
C ASP A 411 -20.94 18.74 13.69
N LEU A 412 -20.48 17.53 13.99
CA LEU A 412 -20.14 16.53 12.99
C LEU A 412 -21.29 15.55 12.79
N GLU A 413 -21.45 15.07 11.56
CA GLU A 413 -22.35 13.97 11.21
C GLU A 413 -21.69 13.03 10.22
N VAL A 414 -22.17 11.79 10.17
CA VAL A 414 -21.77 10.81 9.16
C VAL A 414 -22.88 10.69 8.14
N GLU A 415 -22.62 11.08 6.89
CA GLU A 415 -23.51 10.82 5.76
C GLU A 415 -22.75 9.98 4.74
N LYS A 416 -23.35 8.90 4.24
CA LYS A 416 -22.75 8.03 3.21
C LYS A 416 -21.33 7.54 3.55
N ARG A 417 -21.08 7.21 4.82
CA ARG A 417 -19.77 6.79 5.37
C ARG A 417 -18.68 7.88 5.35
N THR A 418 -19.06 9.14 5.15
CA THR A 418 -18.16 10.29 5.22
C THR A 418 -18.48 11.12 6.44
N LEU A 419 -17.47 11.41 7.25
CA LEU A 419 -17.57 12.34 8.38
C LEU A 419 -17.48 13.78 7.85
N ARG A 420 -18.47 14.62 8.14
CA ARG A 420 -18.43 16.06 7.82
C ARG A 420 -18.95 16.93 8.93
N VAL A 421 -18.72 18.24 8.77
CA VAL A 421 -19.49 19.27 9.46
C VAL A 421 -20.92 19.32 8.91
N LYS A 422 -21.89 19.20 9.81
CA LYS A 422 -23.32 19.34 9.52
C LYS A 422 -23.62 20.77 9.05
N SER A 423 -24.36 20.90 7.96
CA SER A 423 -24.76 22.22 7.45
C SER A 423 -25.74 22.91 8.41
N GLN A 424 -25.48 24.18 8.72
CA GLN A 424 -26.33 25.03 9.57
C GLN A 424 -26.83 26.28 8.83
N GLY A 425 -26.69 26.31 7.50
CA GLY A 425 -26.97 27.49 6.67
C GLY A 425 -25.69 28.19 6.24
N ILE A 426 -25.76 29.50 6.02
CA ILE A 426 -24.61 30.30 5.61
C ILE A 426 -23.68 30.50 6.82
N PRO A 427 -22.36 30.25 6.71
CA PRO A 427 -21.40 30.54 7.78
C PRO A 427 -21.47 31.98 8.26
N VAL A 428 -21.35 32.18 9.57
CA VAL A 428 -21.40 33.52 10.19
C VAL A 428 -20.06 34.25 10.03
N ASN A 429 -18.97 33.49 9.95
CA ASN A 429 -17.61 33.99 9.76
C ASN A 429 -17.00 33.40 8.48
N GLU A 430 -16.00 34.07 7.92
CA GLU A 430 -15.20 33.53 6.83
C GLU A 430 -14.39 32.32 7.34
N PRO A 431 -14.48 31.15 6.68
CA PRO A 431 -13.62 30.00 6.97
C PRO A 431 -12.14 30.36 6.91
N ILE A 432 -11.35 29.78 7.82
CA ILE A 432 -9.89 30.00 7.79
C ILE A 432 -9.25 29.40 6.54
N LYS A 433 -8.20 30.08 6.06
CA LYS A 433 -7.32 29.60 4.99
C LYS A 433 -6.05 29.00 5.58
N SER A 434 -5.30 28.25 4.77
CA SER A 434 -4.04 27.67 5.21
C SER A 434 -3.06 28.78 5.58
N THR A 435 -2.38 28.63 6.71
CA THR A 435 -1.26 29.47 7.09
C THR A 435 0.08 28.92 6.59
N TRP A 436 0.07 27.73 6.00
CA TRP A 436 1.26 27.11 5.44
C TRP A 436 1.62 27.72 4.09
N GLN A 437 2.92 27.79 3.82
CA GLN A 437 3.47 28.25 2.55
C GLN A 437 4.43 27.20 2.03
N PHE A 438 4.47 27.04 0.70
CA PHE A 438 5.41 26.15 0.05
C PHE A 438 6.85 26.46 0.48
N GLY A 439 7.61 25.42 0.84
CA GLY A 439 8.96 25.51 1.39
C GLY A 439 9.03 25.62 2.91
N LEU A 440 7.90 25.82 3.62
CA LEU A 440 7.90 25.80 5.08
C LEU A 440 8.08 24.37 5.59
N LEU A 441 9.20 24.15 6.29
CA LEU A 441 9.58 22.87 6.88
C LEU A 441 8.78 22.61 8.18
N PRO A 442 8.64 21.34 8.60
CA PRO A 442 8.12 21.02 9.93
C PRO A 442 8.96 21.71 11.01
N GLY A 443 8.28 22.42 11.92
CA GLY A 443 8.88 23.13 13.04
C GLY A 443 9.01 22.28 14.31
N ARG A 444 8.35 21.12 14.38
CA ARG A 444 8.38 20.21 15.54
C ARG A 444 8.58 18.75 15.15
N TRP A 445 9.21 18.02 16.06
CA TRP A 445 9.23 16.56 16.10
C TRP A 445 8.12 16.06 17.03
N ALA A 446 7.67 14.83 16.86
CA ALA A 446 6.70 14.25 17.76
C ALA A 446 7.37 13.99 19.13
N VAL A 447 6.98 14.75 20.16
CA VAL A 447 7.58 14.65 21.49
C VAL A 447 6.86 13.53 22.28
N ASN A 448 7.62 12.64 22.92
CA ASN A 448 7.05 11.71 23.90
C ASN A 448 6.57 12.50 25.13
N ALA A 449 5.31 12.33 25.53
CA ALA A 449 4.73 12.99 26.70
C ALA A 449 5.46 12.63 28.02
N GLU A 450 6.22 11.54 28.06
CA GLU A 450 7.04 11.16 29.22
C GLU A 450 8.38 11.91 29.28
N LEU A 451 8.92 12.37 28.15
CA LEU A 451 10.15 13.15 28.11
C LEU A 451 9.95 14.61 28.54
N SER A 452 8.71 15.11 28.60
CA SER A 452 8.42 16.46 29.13
C SER A 452 8.44 16.54 30.66
N ASN A 453 8.40 15.40 31.37
CA ASN A 453 8.40 15.34 32.84
C ASN A 453 9.78 15.06 33.46
N ASN A 454 10.79 14.74 32.65
CA ASN A 454 12.18 14.73 33.08
C ASN A 454 12.88 16.01 32.64
N LYS A 455 13.84 16.50 33.43
CA LYS A 455 14.61 17.75 33.30
C LYS A 455 15.46 17.90 32.02
N TYR A 456 14.91 17.56 30.85
CA TYR A 456 15.46 17.81 29.52
C TYR A 456 14.59 18.81 28.73
N SER A 457 13.55 19.38 29.35
CA SER A 457 12.62 20.35 28.75
C SER A 457 13.12 21.80 28.75
N GLU A 458 14.28 22.08 29.33
CA GLU A 458 14.97 23.37 29.15
C GLU A 458 16.16 23.15 28.21
N SER A 459 16.12 23.77 27.02
CA SER A 459 17.20 23.91 26.02
C SER A 459 17.27 22.98 24.78
N MET A 460 16.17 22.39 24.31
CA MET A 460 16.13 21.86 22.93
C MET A 460 15.16 22.64 22.03
N THR A 461 15.45 23.92 21.83
CA THR A 461 15.34 24.48 20.47
C THR A 461 16.41 23.77 19.65
N VAL A 462 16.05 22.65 19.01
CA VAL A 462 16.90 22.07 17.96
C VAL A 462 16.81 23.05 16.79
N THR A 463 17.70 24.04 16.80
CA THR A 463 17.94 24.89 15.64
C THR A 463 18.40 23.98 14.52
N ILE A 464 17.58 23.85 13.48
CA ILE A 464 17.96 23.14 12.25
C ILE A 464 19.28 23.78 11.77
N PRO A 465 20.40 23.04 11.71
CA PRO A 465 21.67 23.59 11.25
C PRO A 465 21.50 24.15 9.83
N GLU A 466 22.06 25.33 9.54
CA GLU A 466 21.94 25.98 8.21
C GLU A 466 22.43 25.11 7.05
N HIS A 467 23.28 24.10 7.31
CA HIS A 467 23.74 23.14 6.29
C HIS A 467 22.75 21.98 6.03
N GLN A 468 21.60 21.95 6.71
CA GLN A 468 20.48 21.04 6.46
C GLN A 468 19.21 21.79 5.98
N ARG A 469 19.34 23.06 5.60
CA ARG A 469 18.31 23.81 4.86
C ARG A 469 18.41 23.58 3.37
#